data_AF-A0A645F072-F1
#
_entry.id   AF-A0A645F072-F1
#
_cell.length_a   1.000
_cell.length_b   1.000
_cell.length_c   1.000
_cell.angle_alpha   90.00
_cell.angle_beta   90.00
_cell.angle_gamma   90.00
#
_symmetry.space_group_name_H-M   'P 1'
#
loop_
_entity.id
_entity.type
_entity.pdbx_description
1 polymer ?
#
loop_
_entity_poly.entity_id
_entity_poly.type
_entity_poly.pdbx_seq_one_letter_code
_entity_poly.pdbx_strand_id
1 'polypeptide(L)'
;MGEDKNFPNAGIGATTTFIKENEDVMKKFEKEYEKALNYLIENPEVAGELGQKHFGLNKEIVIKSMPRLGLMYKNGKDSKESLDDFYKLLFEFNPSTIGGNVPNEEFYYSTK
;
A
#
# COMPACT_ATOMS: atom_id res chain seq x y z
N MET A 1 -23.73 -6.73 -6.19
CA MET A 1 -22.82 -5.65 -5.73
C MET A 1 -21.84 -6.29 -4.76
N GLY A 2 -20.54 -6.26 -5.08
CA GLY A 2 -19.47 -6.65 -4.18
C GLY A 2 -19.04 -8.11 -4.29
N GLU A 3 -18.46 -8.51 -5.43
CA GLU A 3 -17.45 -9.57 -5.39
C GLU A 3 -16.09 -8.93 -5.09
N ASP A 4 -15.36 -9.55 -4.17
CA ASP A 4 -14.00 -9.34 -3.67
C ASP A 4 -13.01 -8.49 -4.52
N LYS A 5 -13.30 -7.21 -4.73
CA LYS A 5 -12.30 -6.26 -5.24
C LYS A 5 -11.62 -5.56 -4.05
N ASN A 6 -10.45 -6.07 -3.68
CA ASN A 6 -9.51 -5.34 -2.83
C ASN A 6 -9.01 -4.11 -3.60
N PHE A 7 -9.52 -2.93 -3.24
CA PHE A 7 -9.06 -1.67 -3.81
C PHE A 7 -7.83 -1.17 -3.06
N PRO A 8 -6.68 -0.95 -3.74
CA PRO A 8 -5.52 -0.34 -3.12
C PRO A 8 -5.84 1.11 -2.73
N ASN A 9 -6.06 1.34 -1.45
CA ASN A 9 -6.45 2.64 -0.89
C ASN A 9 -5.26 3.48 -0.41
N ALA A 10 -4.12 2.83 -0.18
CA ALA A 10 -2.87 3.44 0.24
C ALA A 10 -1.70 2.86 -0.56
N GLY A 11 -0.71 3.70 -0.83
CA GLY A 11 0.50 3.33 -1.55
C GLY A 11 1.69 4.16 -1.10
N ILE A 12 2.88 3.75 -1.54
CA ILE A 12 4.14 4.45 -1.29
C ILE A 12 4.67 4.92 -2.63
N GLY A 13 5.05 6.20 -2.70
CA GLY A 13 5.63 6.81 -3.90
C GLY A 13 6.97 7.47 -3.58
N ALA A 14 7.83 7.53 -4.59
CA ALA A 14 9.09 8.26 -4.56
C ALA A 14 9.29 8.98 -5.90
N THR A 15 10.10 10.04 -5.91
CA THR A 15 10.39 10.76 -7.16
C THR A 15 11.28 9.93 -8.07
N THR A 16 11.12 10.09 -9.37
CA THR A 16 11.94 9.38 -10.38
C THR A 16 13.44 9.64 -10.17
N THR A 17 13.83 10.86 -9.79
CA THR A 17 15.22 11.20 -9.47
C THR A 17 15.74 10.38 -8.30
N PHE A 18 15.00 10.33 -7.20
CA PHE A 18 15.40 9.58 -6.01
C PHE A 18 15.55 8.09 -6.30
N ILE A 19 14.61 7.50 -7.05
CA ILE A 19 14.64 6.09 -7.43
C ILE A 19 15.91 5.77 -8.23
N LYS A 20 16.23 6.59 -9.24
CA LYS A 20 17.41 6.39 -10.11
C LYS A 20 18.73 6.54 -9.36
N GLU A 21 18.80 7.48 -8.42
CA GLU A 21 20.00 7.71 -7.62
C GLU A 21 20.18 6.69 -6.49
N ASN A 22 19.11 5.98 -6.10
CA ASN A 22 19.09 5.13 -4.91
C ASN A 22 18.44 3.75 -5.17
N GLU A 23 18.74 3.11 -6.31
CA GLU A 23 18.12 1.83 -6.70
C GLU A 23 18.25 0.74 -5.62
N ASP A 24 19.43 0.62 -4.99
CA ASP A 24 19.67 -0.36 -3.94
C ASP A 24 18.85 -0.08 -2.68
N VAL A 25 18.63 1.21 -2.36
CA VAL A 25 17.77 1.61 -1.25
C VAL A 25 16.33 1.24 -1.55
N MET A 26 15.86 1.47 -2.78
CA MET A 26 14.49 1.12 -3.18
C MET A 26 14.25 -0.39 -3.11
N LYS A 27 15.16 -1.20 -3.68
CA LYS A 27 15.07 -2.67 -3.62
C LYS A 27 15.09 -3.19 -2.18
N LYS A 28 15.95 -2.62 -1.33
CA LYS A 28 16.03 -3.01 0.09
C LYS A 28 14.78 -2.58 0.85
N PHE A 29 14.29 -1.36 0.63
CA PHE A 29 13.08 -0.87 1.27
C PHE A 29 11.88 -1.74 0.93
N GLU A 30 11.66 -2.03 -0.35
CA GLU A 30 10.54 -2.84 -0.82
C GLU A 30 10.54 -4.23 -0.15
N LYS A 31 11.69 -4.90 -0.16
CA LYS A 31 11.88 -6.20 0.48
C LYS A 31 11.65 -6.18 1.99
N GLU A 32 12.24 -5.23 2.70
CA GLU A 32 12.11 -5.16 4.15
C GLU A 32 10.71 -4.68 4.57
N TYR A 33 10.03 -3.86 3.76
CA TYR A 33 8.65 -3.44 4.02
C TYR A 33 7.68 -4.61 3.88
N GLU A 34 7.75 -5.38 2.80
CA GLU A 34 6.95 -6.59 2.63
C GLU A 34 7.15 -7.56 3.81
N LYS A 35 8.40 -7.81 4.16
CA LYS A 35 8.75 -8.67 5.30
C LYS A 35 8.19 -8.14 6.62
N ALA A 36 8.31 -6.84 6.89
CA ALA A 36 7.80 -6.23 8.10
C ALA A 36 6.27 -6.30 8.18
N LEU A 37 5.59 -6.06 7.06
CA LEU A 37 4.12 -6.13 6.99
C LEU A 37 3.63 -7.56 7.21
N ASN A 38 4.22 -8.54 6.53
CA ASN A 38 3.87 -9.95 6.69
C ASN A 38 4.12 -10.41 8.13
N TYR A 39 5.25 -10.03 8.72
CA TYR A 39 5.53 -10.32 10.13
C TYR A 39 4.48 -9.71 11.07
N LEU A 40 4.05 -8.46 10.84
CA LEU A 40 3.04 -7.80 11.65
C LEU A 40 1.67 -8.49 11.55
N ILE A 41 1.29 -8.95 10.34
CA ILE A 41 0.04 -9.67 10.09
C ILE A 41 0.05 -11.04 10.80
N GLU A 42 1.17 -11.76 10.70
CA GLU A 42 1.35 -13.07 11.36
C GLU A 42 1.46 -12.96 12.88
N ASN A 43 1.85 -11.78 13.41
CA ASN A 43 2.11 -11.55 14.82
C ASN A 43 1.34 -10.31 15.34
N PRO A 44 -0.01 -10.36 15.39
CA PRO A 44 -0.83 -9.19 15.75
C PRO A 44 -0.56 -8.65 17.17
N GLU A 45 -0.02 -9.48 18.06
CA GLU A 45 0.44 -9.07 19.39
C GLU A 45 1.53 -7.99 19.33
N VAL A 46 2.46 -8.11 18.37
CA VAL A 46 3.50 -7.11 18.12
C VAL A 46 2.87 -5.79 17.70
N ALA A 47 1.84 -5.83 16.84
CA ALA A 47 1.10 -4.64 16.44
C ALA A 47 0.43 -3.97 17.65
N GLY A 48 -0.18 -4.75 18.54
CA GLY A 48 -0.79 -4.25 19.77
C GLY A 48 0.22 -3.61 20.74
N GLU A 49 1.39 -4.22 20.91
CA GLU A 49 2.47 -3.68 21.76
C GLU A 49 3.05 -2.38 21.21
N LEU A 50 3.35 -2.34 19.91
CA LEU A 50 3.83 -1.13 19.25
C LEU A 50 2.77 -0.03 19.26
N GLY A 51 1.51 -0.40 19.01
CA GLY A 51 0.33 0.48 19.09
C GLY A 51 0.20 1.15 20.44
N GLN A 52 0.30 0.38 21.53
CA GLN A 52 0.26 0.91 22.88
C GLN A 52 1.47 1.77 23.22
N LYS A 53 2.68 1.29 22.90
CA LYS A 53 3.93 1.95 23.25
C LYS A 53 4.10 3.30 22.54
N HIS A 54 3.80 3.36 21.25
CA HIS A 54 4.12 4.52 20.41
C HIS A 54 2.93 5.44 20.16
N PHE A 55 1.70 4.92 20.26
CA PHE A 55 0.49 5.67 19.94
C PHE A 55 -0.53 5.73 21.09
N GLY A 56 -0.23 5.11 22.24
CA GLY A 56 -1.12 5.09 23.40
C GLY A 56 -2.43 4.31 23.15
N LEU A 57 -2.48 3.48 22.12
CA LEU A 57 -3.65 2.69 21.77
C LEU A 57 -3.83 1.52 22.74
N ASN A 58 -5.06 1.10 22.98
CA ASN A 58 -5.30 -0.11 23.76
C ASN A 58 -4.81 -1.34 22.95
N LYS A 59 -3.86 -2.10 23.52
CA LYS A 59 -3.24 -3.28 22.88
C LYS A 59 -4.28 -4.27 22.36
N GLU A 60 -5.27 -4.64 23.18
CA GLU A 60 -6.29 -5.63 22.78
C GLU A 60 -7.19 -5.12 21.65
N ILE A 61 -7.51 -3.82 21.62
CA ILE A 61 -8.29 -3.22 20.53
C ILE A 61 -7.51 -3.30 19.22
N VAL A 62 -6.20 -3.00 19.24
CA VAL A 62 -5.35 -3.09 18.05
C VAL A 62 -5.30 -4.52 17.52
N ILE A 63 -5.04 -5.51 18.40
CA ILE A 63 -5.00 -6.93 18.02
C ILE A 63 -6.31 -7.38 17.39
N LYS A 64 -7.46 -7.04 18.00
CA LYS A 64 -8.79 -7.36 17.47
C LYS A 64 -9.10 -6.69 16.13
N SER A 65 -8.46 -5.56 15.84
CA SER A 65 -8.64 -4.82 14.60
C SER A 65 -7.84 -5.40 13.44
N MET A 66 -6.68 -6.02 13.70
CA MET A 66 -5.74 -6.49 12.67
C MET A 66 -6.38 -7.28 11.52
N PRO A 67 -7.26 -8.29 11.76
CA PRO A 67 -7.88 -9.05 10.68
C PRO A 67 -8.81 -8.23 9.78
N ARG A 68 -9.28 -7.07 10.25
CA ARG A 68 -10.23 -6.20 9.53
C ARG A 68 -9.55 -5.06 8.77
N LEU A 69 -8.25 -4.86 8.98
CA LEU A 69 -7.51 -3.78 8.32
C LEU A 69 -7.26 -4.06 6.84
N GLY A 70 -7.45 -5.32 6.38
CA GLY A 70 -7.23 -5.69 4.98
C GLY A 70 -5.78 -5.47 4.52
N LEU A 71 -4.83 -5.53 5.44
CA LEU A 71 -3.41 -5.31 5.15
C LEU A 71 -2.90 -6.43 4.26
N MET A 72 -2.41 -6.06 3.08
CA MET A 72 -1.79 -6.96 2.12
C MET A 72 -0.74 -6.17 1.35
N TYR A 73 0.46 -6.73 1.24
CA TYR A 73 1.48 -6.15 0.37
C TYR A 73 1.20 -6.52 -1.09
N LYS A 74 1.36 -5.55 -1.99
CA LYS A 74 1.35 -5.74 -3.44
C LYS A 74 2.31 -4.75 -4.05
N ASN A 75 3.27 -5.23 -4.86
CA ASN A 75 4.23 -4.34 -5.52
C ASN A 75 3.55 -3.48 -6.60
N GLY A 76 4.27 -2.48 -7.13
CA GLY A 76 3.72 -1.53 -8.11
C GLY A 76 3.20 -2.21 -9.38
N LYS A 77 3.93 -3.21 -9.89
CA LYS A 77 3.56 -3.96 -11.09
C LYS A 77 2.29 -4.78 -10.89
N ASP A 78 2.21 -5.54 -9.81
CA ASP A 78 1.08 -6.42 -9.53
C ASP A 78 -0.16 -5.59 -9.15
N SER A 79 0.03 -4.38 -8.60
CA SER A 79 -1.06 -3.45 -8.27
C SER A 79 -1.68 -2.75 -9.46
N LYS A 80 -1.00 -2.73 -10.62
CA LYS A 80 -1.39 -1.96 -11.81
C LYS A 80 -2.83 -2.22 -12.25
N GLU A 81 -3.23 -3.47 -12.41
CA GLU A 81 -4.57 -3.81 -12.92
C GLU A 81 -5.68 -3.28 -12.01
N SER A 82 -5.55 -3.52 -10.70
CA SER A 82 -6.53 -3.07 -9.70
C SER A 82 -6.59 -1.54 -9.59
N LEU A 83 -5.44 -0.87 -9.75
CA LEU A 83 -5.34 0.60 -9.74
C LEU A 83 -5.87 1.22 -11.03
N ASP A 84 -5.62 0.63 -12.19
CA ASP A 84 -6.15 1.09 -13.48
C ASP A 84 -7.70 1.06 -13.48
N ASP A 85 -8.30 -0.02 -12.95
CA ASP A 85 -9.74 -0.12 -12.73
C ASP A 85 -10.26 0.98 -11.80
N PHE A 86 -9.55 1.22 -10.69
CA PHE A 86 -9.92 2.23 -9.71
C PHE A 86 -9.83 3.65 -10.28
N TYR A 87 -8.75 3.99 -10.99
CA TYR A 87 -8.58 5.30 -11.60
C TYR A 87 -9.57 5.56 -12.73
N LYS A 88 -9.92 4.54 -13.53
CA LYS A 88 -11.02 4.66 -14.51
C LYS A 88 -12.35 4.98 -13.83
N LEU A 89 -12.69 4.27 -12.76
CA LEU A 89 -13.90 4.55 -11.98
C LEU A 89 -13.90 5.98 -11.43
N LEU A 90 -12.78 6.44 -10.86
CA LEU A 90 -12.65 7.81 -10.36
C LEU A 90 -12.75 8.85 -11.48
N PHE A 91 -12.18 8.56 -12.65
CA PHE A 91 -12.26 9.43 -13.81
C PHE A 91 -13.70 9.55 -14.34
N GLU A 92 -14.42 8.44 -14.45
CA GLU A 92 -15.84 8.42 -14.85
C GLU A 92 -16.73 9.14 -13.85
N PHE A 93 -16.42 9.04 -12.56
CA PHE A 93 -17.16 9.74 -11.50
C PHE A 93 -16.88 11.25 -11.50
N ASN A 94 -15.61 11.64 -11.44
CA ASN A 94 -15.17 13.03 -11.48
C ASN A 94 -13.66 13.12 -11.81
N PRO A 95 -13.26 13.55 -13.02
CA PRO A 95 -11.85 13.62 -13.43
C PRO A 95 -10.95 14.45 -12.52
N SER A 96 -11.49 15.48 -11.84
CA SER A 96 -10.70 16.34 -10.95
C SER A 96 -10.13 15.59 -9.74
N THR A 97 -10.70 14.45 -9.36
CA THR A 97 -10.24 13.62 -8.23
C THR A 97 -8.88 12.98 -8.47
N ILE A 98 -8.47 12.83 -9.74
CA ILE A 98 -7.17 12.25 -10.14
C ILE A 98 -6.31 13.24 -10.94
N GLY A 99 -6.60 14.54 -10.86
CA GLY A 99 -5.85 15.57 -11.59
C GLY A 99 -6.17 15.61 -13.09
N GLY A 100 -7.31 15.06 -13.51
CA GLY A 100 -7.85 15.19 -14.87
C GLY A 100 -7.35 14.15 -15.88
N ASN A 101 -6.49 13.21 -15.50
CA ASN A 101 -6.01 12.14 -16.38
C ASN A 101 -5.77 10.85 -15.61
N VAL A 102 -5.95 9.71 -16.28
CA VAL A 102 -5.55 8.40 -15.74
C VAL A 102 -4.02 8.27 -15.81
N PRO A 103 -3.34 7.81 -14.74
CA PRO A 103 -1.90 7.59 -14.75
C PRO A 103 -1.45 6.62 -15.84
N ASN A 104 -0.27 6.87 -16.41
CA ASN A 104 0.35 5.98 -17.40
C ASN A 104 1.21 4.89 -16.72
N GLU A 105 1.84 4.01 -17.51
CA GLU A 105 2.64 2.91 -16.97
C GLU A 105 3.86 3.36 -16.17
N GLU A 106 4.42 4.54 -16.45
CA GLU A 106 5.58 5.09 -15.75
C GLU A 106 5.27 5.50 -14.30
N PHE A 107 3.98 5.62 -13.96
CA PHE A 107 3.53 5.86 -12.59
C PHE A 107 3.80 4.66 -11.67
N TYR A 108 3.77 3.45 -12.22
CA TYR A 108 3.93 2.23 -11.44
C TYR A 108 5.39 1.84 -11.36
N TYR A 109 5.92 1.79 -10.14
CA TYR A 109 7.28 1.32 -9.91
C TYR A 109 7.42 -0.14 -10.34
N SER A 110 8.46 -0.43 -11.14
CA SER A 110 8.91 -1.78 -11.41
C SER A 110 10.43 -1.83 -11.34
N THR A 111 10.96 -2.79 -10.61
CA THR A 111 12.37 -3.16 -10.71
C THR A 111 12.57 -3.87 -12.05
N LYS A 112 13.50 -3.38 -12.88
CA LYS A 112 14.03 -4.18 -13.99
C LYS A 112 14.75 -5.41 -13.46
#